data_AF-A0ABD5DGU3-F1
#
_entry.id   AF-A0ABD5DGU3-F1
#
_cell.length_a   1.000
_cell.length_b   1.000
_cell.length_c   1.000
_cell.angle_alpha   90.00
_cell.angle_beta   90.00
_cell.angle_gamma   90.00
#
_symmetry.space_group_name_H-M   'P 1'
#
loop_
_entity.id
_entity.type
_entity.pdbx_description
1 polymer ?
#
loop_
_entity_poly.entity_id
_entity_poly.type
_entity_poly.pdbx_seq_one_letter_code
_entity_poly.pdbx_strand_id
1 'polypeptide(L)' 'NGIPSPTTTRYLSAMSVAKGVVTLTGQESLNGLGVTLTPTWDNAEGVTGWQRVCTITGNSALQQACEDVFRVK' A
#
# COMPACT_ATOMS: atom_id res chain seq x y z
N ASN A 1 -13.94 11.99 -13.21
CA ASN A 1 -14.19 12.23 -11.77
C ASN A 1 -14.67 10.93 -11.15
N GLY A 2 -13.85 10.20 -10.41
CA GLY A 2 -14.25 8.90 -9.86
C GLY A 2 -13.28 8.29 -8.86
N ILE A 3 -11.98 8.54 -9.01
CA ILE A 3 -10.97 8.15 -8.03
C ILE A 3 -10.65 9.36 -7.15
N PRO A 4 -10.81 9.28 -5.81
CA PRO A 4 -10.46 10.35 -4.90
C PRO A 4 -8.97 10.72 -4.99
N SER A 5 -8.67 12.00 -4.79
CA SER A 5 -7.27 12.46 -4.71
C SER A 5 -6.57 11.83 -3.50
N PRO A 6 -5.29 11.44 -3.63
CA PRO A 6 -4.50 10.95 -2.51
C PRO A 6 -4.48 11.96 -1.36
N THR A 7 -4.51 11.44 -0.13
CA THR A 7 -4.38 12.26 1.09
C THR A 7 -3.49 11.57 2.10
N THR A 8 -2.83 12.37 2.92
CA THR A 8 -1.96 11.90 4.00
C THR A 8 -2.69 11.90 5.33
N THR A 9 -2.20 11.12 6.27
CA THR A 9 -2.67 11.12 7.66
C THR A 9 -1.47 11.33 8.58
N ARG A 10 -1.69 11.39 9.90
CA ARG A 10 -0.58 11.50 10.86
C ARG A 10 0.51 10.44 10.67
N TYR A 11 0.17 9.23 10.24
CA TYR A 11 1.13 8.13 10.11
C TYR A 11 1.54 7.84 8.66
N LEU A 12 1.04 8.62 7.68
CA LEU A 12 1.41 8.51 6.27
C LEU A 12 2.08 9.81 5.82
N SER A 13 3.38 9.76 5.52
CA SER A 13 4.11 10.91 4.95
C SER A 13 3.75 11.12 3.48
N ALA A 14 3.44 10.04 2.75
CA ALA A 14 3.04 10.12 1.36
C ALA A 14 2.00 9.05 1.01
N MET A 15 1.12 9.41 0.09
CA MET A 15 0.21 8.49 -0.60
C MET A 15 0.17 8.88 -2.08
N SER A 16 0.21 7.89 -2.97
CA SER A 16 0.00 8.10 -4.40
C SER A 16 -0.94 7.05 -4.98
N VAL A 17 -1.68 7.46 -6.02
CA VAL A 17 -2.49 6.55 -6.83
C VAL A 17 -2.16 6.82 -8.30
N ALA A 18 -1.55 5.84 -8.96
CA ALA A 18 -1.14 5.95 -10.36
C ALA A 18 -1.51 4.68 -11.13
N LYS A 19 -2.33 4.83 -12.17
CA LYS A 19 -2.85 3.68 -12.96
C LYS A 19 -3.48 2.58 -12.09
N GLY A 20 -4.15 2.97 -11.00
CA GLY A 20 -4.74 2.06 -10.03
C GLY A 20 -3.76 1.50 -8.98
N VAL A 21 -2.45 1.66 -9.16
CA VAL A 21 -1.45 1.28 -8.14
C VAL A 21 -1.50 2.29 -7.00
N VAL A 22 -1.65 1.80 -5.77
CA VAL A 22 -1.63 2.62 -4.56
C VAL A 22 -0.30 2.42 -3.84
N THR A 23 0.41 3.51 -3.57
CA THR A 23 1.66 3.49 -2.79
C THR A 23 1.48 4.30 -1.51
N LEU A 24 1.87 3.72 -0.38
CA LEU A 24 1.82 4.34 0.94
C LEU A 24 3.24 4.38 1.53
N THR A 25 3.62 5.54 2.08
CA THR A 25 4.87 5.72 2.82
C THR A 25 4.55 6.10 4.26
N GLY A 26 5.05 5.31 5.21
CA GLY A 26 4.87 5.53 6.63
C GLY A 26 5.72 6.67 7.18
N GLN A 27 5.30 7.23 8.31
CA GLN A 27 6.07 8.16 9.11
C GLN A 27 5.83 7.91 10.61
N GLU A 28 6.52 8.67 11.47
CA GLU A 28 6.46 8.50 12.92
C GLU A 28 6.82 7.06 13.33
N SER A 29 5.93 6.36 14.03
CA SER A 29 6.09 4.96 14.41
C SER A 29 6.10 3.98 13.22
N LEU A 30 5.67 4.42 12.04
CA LEU A 30 5.70 3.64 10.79
C LEU A 30 6.85 4.08 9.86
N ASN A 31 7.77 4.91 10.33
CA ASN A 31 8.85 5.39 9.50
C ASN A 31 9.66 4.23 8.89
N GLY A 32 9.96 4.32 7.59
CA GLY A 32 10.63 3.29 6.82
C GLY A 32 9.72 2.18 6.30
N LEU A 33 8.44 2.13 6.71
CA LEU A 33 7.45 1.19 6.17
C LEU A 33 6.85 1.74 4.87
N GLY A 34 6.82 0.91 3.84
CA GLY A 34 6.16 1.16 2.57
C GLY A 34 5.17 0.06 2.25
N VAL A 35 4.05 0.42 1.63
CA VAL A 35 3.06 -0.53 1.12
C VAL A 35 2.72 -0.20 -0.32
N THR A 36 2.80 -1.20 -1.20
CA THR A 36 2.35 -1.09 -2.59
C THR A 36 1.18 -2.05 -2.83
N LEU A 37 0.06 -1.52 -3.31
CA LEU A 37 -1.10 -2.27 -3.77
C LEU A 37 -1.17 -2.17 -5.28
N THR A 38 -0.96 -3.27 -5.98
CA THR A 38 -1.04 -3.32 -7.46
C THR A 38 -2.30 -4.09 -7.85
N PRO A 39 -3.24 -3.48 -8.60
CA PRO A 39 -4.43 -4.18 -9.03
C PRO A 39 -4.07 -5.23 -10.08
N THR A 40 -4.65 -6.41 -9.96
CA THR A 40 -4.71 -7.37 -11.05
C THR A 40 -5.91 -7.01 -11.91
N TRP A 41 -5.65 -6.69 -13.18
CA TRP A 41 -6.67 -6.25 -14.12
C TRP A 41 -6.97 -7.33 -15.14
N ASP A 42 -8.24 -7.62 -15.32
CA ASP A 42 -8.80 -8.40 -16.41
C ASP A 42 -9.72 -7.52 -17.26
N ASN A 43 -9.70 -7.65 -18.58
CA ASN A 43 -10.48 -6.77 -19.46
C ASN A 43 -11.97 -7.11 -19.50
N ALA A 44 -12.36 -8.35 -19.16
CA ALA A 44 -13.76 -8.75 -19.08
C ALA A 44 -14.34 -8.48 -17.69
N GLU A 45 -13.56 -8.76 -16.64
CA GLU A 45 -14.03 -8.74 -15.24
C GLU A 45 -13.58 -7.49 -14.46
N GLY A 46 -12.69 -6.66 -15.02
CA GLY A 46 -12.13 -5.49 -14.34
C GLY A 46 -11.08 -5.88 -13.29
N VAL A 47 -11.13 -5.27 -12.11
CA VAL A 47 -10.19 -5.61 -11.02
C VAL A 47 -10.56 -6.97 -10.42
N THR A 48 -9.72 -7.97 -10.63
CA THR A 48 -9.93 -9.34 -10.12
C THR A 48 -9.19 -9.62 -8.82
N GLY A 49 -8.26 -8.76 -8.44
CA GLY A 49 -7.50 -8.91 -7.21
C GLY A 49 -6.48 -7.80 -6.99
N TRP A 50 -5.72 -7.93 -5.91
CA TRP A 50 -4.66 -7.00 -5.54
C TRP A 50 -3.43 -7.76 -5.08
N GLN A 51 -2.31 -7.53 -5.76
CA GLN A 51 -0.99 -7.83 -5.22
C GLN A 51 -0.65 -6.79 -4.17
N ARG A 52 -0.20 -7.27 -3.01
CA ARG A 52 0.12 -6.46 -1.83
C ARG A 52 1.58 -6.72 -1.48
N VAL A 53 2.36 -5.66 -1.31
CA VAL A 53 3.78 -5.77 -0.95
C VAL A 53 4.06 -4.82 0.20
N CYS A 54 4.65 -5.35 1.28
CA CYS A 54 5.19 -4.58 2.39
C CYS A 54 6.72 -4.49 2.24
N THR A 55 7.28 -3.29 2.39
CA THR A 55 8.73 -3.06 2.41
C THR A 55 9.09 -2.32 3.68
N ILE A 56 10.14 -2.74 4.38
CA ILE A 56 10.63 -2.05 5.58
C ILE A 56 12.13 -1.82 5.49
N THR A 57 12.60 -0.68 5.99
CA THR A 57 14.03 -0.49 6.28
C THR A 57 14.31 -0.78 7.75
N GLY A 58 14.83 -1.97 8.05
CA GLY A 58 15.49 -2.27 9.34
C GLY A 58 14.60 -2.72 10.51
N ASN A 59 13.31 -3.01 10.31
CA ASN A 59 12.42 -3.49 11.39
C ASN A 59 11.52 -4.66 10.96
N SER A 60 11.95 -5.89 11.18
CA SER A 60 11.21 -7.10 10.80
C SER A 60 9.86 -7.25 11.52
N ALA A 61 9.70 -6.73 12.74
CA ALA A 61 8.42 -6.78 13.45
C ALA A 61 7.35 -5.90 12.78
N LEU A 62 7.74 -4.71 12.30
CA LEU A 62 6.85 -3.85 11.52
C LEU A 62 6.49 -4.46 10.17
N GLN A 63 7.43 -5.18 9.55
CA GLN A 63 7.14 -5.94 8.33
C GLN A 63 6.10 -7.03 8.59
N GLN A 64 6.28 -7.86 9.61
CA GLN A 64 5.31 -8.91 9.94
C GLN A 64 3.93 -8.32 10.23
N ALA A 65 3.86 -7.24 11.01
CA ALA A 65 2.60 -6.57 11.29
C ALA A 65 1.92 -6.04 10.01
N CYS A 66 2.71 -5.48 9.08
CA CYS A 66 2.21 -5.05 7.77
C CYS A 66 1.67 -6.25 6.97
N GLU A 67 2.44 -7.33 6.88
CA GLU A 67 2.07 -8.54 6.13
C GLU A 67 0.83 -9.21 6.73
N ASP A 68 0.66 -9.19 8.05
CA ASP A 68 -0.53 -9.71 8.72
C ASP A 68 -1.78 -8.86 8.44
N VAL A 69 -1.65 -7.53 8.51
CA VAL A 69 -2.75 -6.59 8.24
C VAL A 69 -3.17 -6.67 6.78
N PHE A 70 -2.22 -6.62 5.86
CA PHE A 70 -2.47 -6.66 4.42
C PHE A 70 -2.60 -8.09 3.89
N ARG A 71 -2.45 -9.11 4.74
CA ARG A 71 -2.52 -10.54 4.39
C ARG A 71 -1.65 -10.90 3.19
N VAL A 72 -0.40 -10.45 3.23
CA VAL A 72 0.64 -10.77 2.24
C VAL A 72 1.23 -12.12 2.68
N LYS A 73 0.85 -13.20 2.01
CA LYS A 73 1.45 -14.54 2.16
C LYS A 73 1.88 -15.03 0.80
#